data_AF-A0A1J4LXL4-F1
#
_entry.id   AF-A0A1J4LXL4-F1
#
_cell.length_a   1.000
_cell.length_b   1.000
_cell.length_c   1.000
_cell.angle_alpha   90.00
_cell.angle_beta   90.00
_cell.angle_gamma   90.00
#
_symmetry.space_group_name_H-M   'P 1'
#
loop_
_entity.id
_entity.type
_entity.pdbx_description
1 polymer ?
#
loop_
_entity_poly.entity_id
_entity_poly.type
_entity_poly.pdbx_seq_one_letter_code
_entity_poly.pdbx_strand_id
1 'polypeptide(L)'
;MTCPFLAYRSEANDRQFDEPRAYCEAAEQFVQPMRADICNDRYDLSHDEHCEIYLEHADEVPAGTETGDETENAGQSAGDDA
;
A
#
# COMPACT_ATOMS: atom_id res chain seq x y z
N MET A 1 -2.12 4.96 -7.96
CA MET A 1 -1.91 3.50 -7.78
C MET A 1 -0.95 3.30 -6.64
N THR A 2 -1.11 2.27 -5.81
CA THR A 2 -0.18 2.07 -4.70
C THR A 2 1.21 1.70 -5.21
N CYS A 3 2.25 2.28 -4.60
CA CYS A 3 3.65 2.00 -4.86
C CYS A 3 3.91 0.49 -4.80
N PRO A 4 4.58 -0.10 -5.80
CA PRO A 4 4.83 -1.55 -5.86
C PRO A 4 5.75 -2.07 -4.76
N PHE A 5 6.53 -1.18 -4.13
CA PHE A 5 7.43 -1.53 -3.03
C PHE A 5 6.79 -1.39 -1.65
N LEU A 6 5.52 -0.99 -1.56
CA LEU A 6 4.82 -0.83 -0.29
C LEU A 6 4.19 -2.16 0.16
N ALA A 7 4.65 -2.67 1.30
CA ALA A 7 4.03 -3.77 2.01
C ALA A 7 3.54 -3.34 3.40
N TYR A 8 2.56 -4.06 3.94
CA TYR A 8 2.15 -3.93 5.34
C TYR A 8 2.53 -5.20 6.09
N ARG A 9 3.38 -5.06 7.12
CA ARG A 9 3.90 -6.20 7.90
C ARG A 9 3.33 -6.14 9.31
N SER A 10 2.80 -7.26 9.80
CA SER A 10 2.26 -7.41 11.16
C SER A 10 3.33 -7.71 12.21
N GLU A 11 4.57 -7.97 11.80
CA GLU A 11 5.67 -8.30 12.70
C GLU A 11 7.03 -7.86 12.14
N ALA A 12 8.01 -7.77 13.03
CA ALA A 12 9.41 -7.54 12.72
C ALA A 12 10.32 -8.22 13.74
N ASN A 13 11.22 -9.07 13.26
CA ASN A 13 12.07 -9.90 14.12
C ASN A 13 11.19 -10.68 15.11
N ASP A 14 11.45 -10.57 16.42
CA ASP A 14 10.70 -11.26 17.47
C ASP A 14 9.53 -10.42 18.04
N ARG A 15 9.06 -9.38 17.33
CA ARG A 15 7.96 -8.53 17.79
C ARG A 15 6.78 -8.54 16.82
N GLN A 16 5.59 -8.82 17.33
CA GLN A 16 4.33 -8.56 16.65
C GLN A 16 3.81 -7.15 16.95
N PHE A 17 3.09 -6.59 15.99
CA PHE A 17 2.40 -5.31 16.10
C PHE A 17 0.90 -5.55 16.25
N ASP A 18 0.25 -4.67 17.02
CA ASP A 18 -1.21 -4.70 17.17
C ASP A 18 -1.93 -4.38 15.84
N GLU A 19 -1.29 -3.61 14.95
CA GLU A 19 -1.76 -3.25 13.62
C GLU A 19 -0.60 -3.36 12.61
N PRO A 20 -0.82 -3.83 11.37
CA PRO A 20 0.22 -3.88 10.34
C PRO A 20 0.86 -2.51 10.08
N ARG A 21 2.19 -2.51 9.97
CA ARG A 21 2.98 -1.30 9.74
C ARG A 21 3.53 -1.26 8.32
N ALA A 22 3.53 -0.07 7.75
CA ALA A 22 4.07 0.18 6.42
C ALA A 22 5.57 -0.10 6.36
N TYR A 23 5.96 -0.91 5.38
CA TYR A 23 7.32 -1.37 5.13
C TYR A 23 7.64 -1.16 3.65
N CYS A 24 8.77 -0.50 3.37
CA CYS A 24 9.27 -0.32 2.02
C CYS A 24 10.24 -1.46 1.71
N GLU A 25 9.91 -2.26 0.70
CA GLU A 25 10.74 -3.39 0.29
C GLU A 25 12.00 -2.95 -0.46
N ALA A 26 11.96 -1.84 -1.21
CA ALA A 26 13.13 -1.30 -1.89
C ALA A 26 14.23 -0.82 -0.92
N ALA A 27 13.86 -0.21 0.21
CA ALA A 27 14.80 0.23 1.24
C ALA A 27 14.88 -0.71 2.45
N GLU A 28 14.20 -1.86 2.39
CA GLU A 28 14.16 -2.91 3.41
C GLU A 28 13.90 -2.39 4.84
N GLN A 29 13.01 -1.41 4.99
CA GLN A 29 12.74 -0.79 6.29
C GLN A 29 11.29 -0.32 6.47
N PHE A 30 10.87 -0.22 7.74
CA PHE A 30 9.60 0.40 8.09
C PHE A 30 9.65 1.90 7.80
N VAL A 31 8.58 2.40 7.17
CA VAL A 31 8.50 3.81 6.77
C VAL A 31 7.60 4.60 7.73
N GLN A 32 7.81 5.92 7.75
CA GLN A 32 6.97 6.83 8.52
C GLN A 32 5.56 6.92 7.90
N PRO A 33 4.52 7.25 8.71
CA PRO A 33 3.15 7.38 8.21
C PRO A 33 3.04 8.32 7.00
N MET A 34 3.71 9.47 7.03
CA MET A 34 3.71 10.42 5.92
C MET A 34 4.28 9.83 4.62
N ARG A 35 5.29 8.96 4.72
CA ARG A 35 5.82 8.25 3.55
C ARG A 35 4.83 7.21 3.05
N ALA A 36 4.18 6.50 3.98
CA ALA A 36 3.13 5.56 3.62
C ALA A 36 1.99 6.27 2.89
N ASP A 37 1.64 7.50 3.27
CA ASP A 37 0.63 8.30 2.57
C ASP A 37 1.05 8.59 1.11
N ILE A 38 2.31 8.99 0.88
CA ILE A 38 2.87 9.18 -0.47
C ILE A 38 2.83 7.85 -1.26
N CYS A 39 3.29 6.75 -0.65
CA CYS A 39 3.30 5.45 -1.31
C CYS A 39 1.89 4.90 -1.62
N ASN A 40 0.85 5.37 -0.93
CA ASN A 40 -0.54 5.01 -1.20
C ASN A 40 -1.23 6.00 -2.15
N ASP A 41 -0.51 6.95 -2.73
CA ASP A 41 -1.05 8.01 -3.58
C ASP A 41 -2.16 8.84 -2.91
N ARG A 42 -2.03 9.08 -1.59
CA ARG A 42 -3.03 9.84 -0.83
C ARG A 42 -2.77 11.34 -0.91
N TYR A 43 -3.84 12.12 -0.82
CA TYR A 43 -3.76 13.58 -0.72
C TYR A 43 -3.05 14.26 -1.90
N ASP A 44 -3.19 13.70 -3.11
CA ASP A 44 -2.50 14.20 -4.32
C ASP A 44 -0.97 14.07 -4.23
N LEU A 45 -0.46 13.15 -3.40
CA LEU A 45 0.95 12.80 -3.30
C LEU A 45 1.18 11.44 -3.93
N SER A 46 1.49 11.39 -5.21
CA SER A 46 1.88 10.20 -5.96
C SER A 46 3.29 9.69 -5.62
N HIS A 47 3.44 8.37 -5.56
CA HIS A 47 4.73 7.72 -5.32
C HIS A 47 5.75 7.93 -6.44
N ASP A 48 5.29 8.07 -7.69
CA ASP A 48 6.12 8.23 -8.88
C ASP A 48 6.64 9.66 -9.09
N GLU A 49 6.12 10.64 -8.36
CA GLU A 49 6.63 12.02 -8.39
C GLU A 49 7.22 12.47 -7.04
N HIS A 50 6.70 11.96 -5.92
CA HIS A 50 7.01 12.49 -4.59
C HIS A 50 7.78 11.54 -3.67
N CYS A 51 8.02 10.29 -4.04
CA CYS A 51 8.83 9.35 -3.24
C CYS A 51 10.23 9.18 -3.82
N GLU A 52 11.25 9.67 -3.12
CA GLU A 52 12.64 9.58 -3.59
C GLU A 52 13.13 8.13 -3.75
N ILE A 53 12.68 7.23 -2.88
CA ILE A 53 13.07 5.81 -2.94
C ILE A 53 12.46 5.14 -4.17
N TYR A 54 11.18 5.39 -4.45
CA TYR A 54 10.57 4.81 -5.64
C TYR A 54 11.29 5.28 -6.90
N LEU A 55 11.59 6.59 -7.00
CA LEU A 55 12.30 7.16 -8.14
C LEU A 55 13.68 6.53 -8.35
N GLU A 56 14.41 6.21 -7.28
CA GLU A 56 15.70 5.53 -7.34
C GLU A 56 15.60 4.07 -7.82
N HIS A 57 14.47 3.41 -7.60
CA HIS A 57 14.25 1.99 -7.89
C HIS A 57 13.20 1.75 -9.01
N ALA A 58 12.74 2.80 -9.70
CA ALA A 58 11.63 2.69 -10.65
C ALA A 58 11.93 1.73 -11.83
N ASP A 59 13.20 1.61 -12.21
CA ASP A 59 13.67 0.70 -13.26
C ASP A 59 13.64 -0.78 -12.84
N GLU A 60 13.52 -1.06 -11.53
CA GLU A 60 13.45 -2.42 -10.97
C GLU A 60 12.02 -2.96 -10.92
N VAL A 61 11.02 -2.09 -11.11
CA VAL A 61 9.62 -2.48 -11.12
C VAL A 61 9.35 -3.26 -12.42
N PRO A 62 9.04 -4.56 -12.36
CA PRO A 62 8.58 -5.27 -13.54
C PRO A 62 7.28 -4.61 -14.01
N ALA A 63 7.22 -4.22 -15.29
CA ALA A 63 6.03 -3.65 -15.90
C ALA A 63 4.87 -4.66 -15.85
N GLY A 64 4.08 -4.66 -14.77
CA GLY A 64 2.89 -5.52 -14.68
C GLY A 64 2.36 -5.90 -13.30
N THR A 65 2.41 -5.04 -12.29
CA THR A 65 1.65 -5.28 -11.03
C THR A 65 0.48 -4.30 -10.91
N GLU A 66 -0.47 -4.48 -11.82
CA GLU A 66 -1.82 -3.95 -11.72
C GLU A 66 -2.62 -4.79 -10.73
N THR A 67 -2.40 -4.60 -9.43
CA THR A 67 -3.29 -5.15 -8.40
C THR A 67 -4.40 -4.15 -8.13
N GLY A 68 -5.32 -4.03 -9.08
CA GLY A 68 -6.67 -3.57 -8.79
C GLY A 68 -7.43 -4.73 -8.14
N ASP A 69 -7.49 -4.75 -6.80
CA ASP A 69 -8.54 -5.50 -6.11
C ASP A 69 -9.56 -4.49 -5.60
N GLU A 70 -10.42 -4.07 -6.52
CA GLU A 70 -11.72 -3.54 -6.18
C GLU A 70 -12.49 -4.68 -5.52
N THR A 71 -12.49 -4.77 -4.20
CA THR A 71 -13.51 -5.55 -3.50
C THR A 71 -14.84 -4.78 -3.62
N GLU A 72 -15.47 -4.93 -4.78
CA GLU A 72 -16.87 -4.66 -5.04
C GLU A 72 -17.73 -5.51 -4.10
N ASN A 73 -18.16 -4.92 -2.99
CA ASN A 73 -19.18 -5.53 -2.14
C ASN A 73 -20.55 -5.31 -2.79
N ALA A 74 -20.90 -6.20 -3.71
CA ALA A 74 -22.22 -6.32 -4.29
C ALA A 74 -23.15 -7.20 -3.42
N GLY A 75 -24.26 -6.62 -2.97
CA GLY A 75 -25.49 -7.32 -2.58
C GLY A 75 -25.56 -7.76 -1.12
N GLN A 76 -26.66 -7.63 -0.38
CA GLN A 76 -28.05 -7.73 -0.82
C GLN A 76 -28.99 -6.94 0.10
N SER A 77 -29.92 -6.24 -0.55
CA SER A 77 -31.24 -5.89 -0.06
C SER A 77 -32.05 -7.16 0.27
N ALA A 78 -32.75 -7.12 1.41
CA ALA A 78 -33.98 -7.87 1.62
C ALA A 78 -35.01 -6.92 2.23
N GLY A 79 -35.98 -6.49 1.41
CA GLY A 79 -37.32 -6.24 1.94
C GLY A 79 -38.03 -7.58 2.13
N ASP A 80 -38.92 -7.68 3.11
CA ASP A 80 -40.36 -7.97 2.94
C ASP A 80 -41.01 -8.34 4.29
N ASP A 81 -42.27 -7.92 4.44
CA ASP A 81 -43.35 -8.45 5.31
C ASP A 81 -43.34 -8.31 6.86
N ALA A 82 -44.16 -7.38 7.37
CA ALA A 82 -45.36 -7.64 8.20
C ALA A 82 -46.13 -6.36 8.57
#